data_AF-A0A7E5WXY7-F1
#
_entry.id   AF-A0A7E5WXY7-F1
#
_cell.length_a   1.000
_cell.length_b   1.000
_cell.length_c   1.000
_cell.angle_alpha   90.00
_cell.angle_beta   90.00
_cell.angle_gamma   90.00
#
_symmetry.space_group_name_H-M   'P 1'
#
loop_
_entity.id
_entity.type
_entity.pdbx_description
1 polymer ?
#
loop_
_entity_poly.entity_id
_entity_poly.type
_entity_poly.pdbx_seq_one_letter_code
_entity_poly.pdbx_strand_id
1 'polypeptide(L)'
;MGKCDEGNVEVSMGDSASPMKPDNFSFTPPPEAPVFEPTPEEFLDPLAYISKIRPIAEKSGICKIKPPAHWQPPFAVDVDRLRFTPRIQRLNELEAITRVKLNFLDQIIKFWELQGSVLKIPTVERKPLDLYALHKIVKEAGGFEVCSAERKWSKVARRMGFPQGKGIGSILKNHYEKILYRYDVFKSNGTDNKETVSLSLLQISDDFVFSF
;
A
#
# COMPACT_ATOMS: atom_id res chain seq x y z
N MET A 1 -16.06 -28.71 -52.26
CA MET A 1 -15.19 -27.53 -52.04
C MET A 1 -15.63 -26.85 -50.77
N GLY A 2 -14.82 -26.95 -49.71
CA GLY A 2 -15.12 -26.39 -48.40
C GLY A 2 -15.06 -24.86 -48.39
N LYS A 3 -15.84 -24.26 -47.50
CA LYS A 3 -15.59 -22.94 -46.95
C LYS A 3 -15.45 -23.11 -45.45
N CYS A 4 -14.35 -22.57 -44.94
CA CYS A 4 -13.98 -22.58 -43.54
C CYS A 4 -14.87 -21.59 -42.80
N ASP A 5 -15.54 -22.04 -41.75
CA ASP A 5 -16.20 -21.14 -40.81
C ASP A 5 -15.12 -20.47 -39.94
N GLU A 6 -15.04 -19.15 -40.03
CA GLU A 6 -14.24 -18.30 -39.13
C GLU A 6 -14.82 -18.41 -37.72
N GLY A 7 -14.09 -19.09 -36.84
CA GLY A 7 -14.38 -19.14 -35.41
C GLY A 7 -14.21 -17.77 -34.79
N ASN A 8 -15.33 -17.11 -34.50
CA ASN A 8 -15.37 -15.92 -33.66
C ASN A 8 -15.05 -16.34 -32.21
N VAL A 9 -13.81 -16.15 -31.77
CA VAL A 9 -13.41 -16.38 -30.37
C VAL A 9 -13.90 -15.18 -29.55
N GLU A 10 -15.08 -15.32 -28.95
CA GLU A 10 -15.52 -14.44 -27.88
C GLU A 10 -14.62 -14.67 -26.65
N VAL A 11 -13.61 -13.81 -26.49
CA VAL A 11 -12.82 -13.75 -25.26
C VAL A 11 -13.70 -13.17 -24.15
N SER A 12 -14.35 -14.06 -23.41
CA SER A 12 -15.05 -13.75 -22.17
C SER A 12 -14.05 -13.28 -21.11
N MET A 13 -13.87 -11.96 -20.98
CA MET A 13 -13.17 -11.39 -19.83
C MET A 13 -14.08 -11.46 -18.60
N GLY A 14 -13.72 -12.32 -17.64
CA GLY A 14 -14.43 -12.50 -16.39
C GLY A 14 -14.66 -11.18 -15.64
N ASP A 15 -15.92 -10.79 -15.53
CA ASP A 15 -16.38 -9.68 -14.73
C ASP A 15 -16.39 -10.10 -13.25
N SER A 16 -15.25 -9.93 -12.58
CA SER A 16 -15.14 -10.13 -11.12
C SER A 16 -14.28 -9.03 -10.52
N ALA A 17 -14.57 -7.78 -10.85
CA ALA A 17 -13.96 -6.62 -10.20
C ALA A 17 -14.86 -6.13 -9.05
N SER A 18 -14.70 -6.78 -7.88
CA SER A 18 -15.25 -6.25 -6.62
C SER A 18 -14.70 -4.84 -6.36
N PRO A 19 -15.52 -3.93 -5.77
CA PRO A 19 -15.00 -2.66 -5.26
C PRO A 19 -13.83 -2.94 -4.31
N MET A 20 -12.79 -2.08 -4.29
CA MET A 20 -11.88 -2.08 -3.15
C MET A 20 -12.72 -1.68 -1.95
N LYS A 21 -13.23 -2.68 -1.22
CA LYS A 21 -13.82 -2.45 0.08
C LYS A 21 -12.73 -1.78 0.92
N PRO A 22 -13.07 -0.80 1.79
CA PRO A 22 -12.17 -0.54 2.92
C PRO A 22 -11.96 -1.91 3.54
N ASP A 23 -10.71 -2.39 3.59
CA ASP A 23 -10.43 -3.71 4.15
C ASP A 23 -11.13 -3.73 5.52
N ASN A 24 -12.21 -4.50 5.62
CA ASN A 24 -12.98 -4.61 6.85
C ASN A 24 -12.16 -5.53 7.74
N PHE A 25 -11.04 -4.99 8.20
CA PHE A 25 -10.06 -5.68 9.01
C PHE A 25 -10.74 -6.01 10.33
N SER A 26 -11.26 -7.23 10.41
CA SER A 26 -11.70 -7.82 11.65
C SER A 26 -10.52 -8.62 12.17
N PHE A 27 -9.96 -8.20 13.30
CA PHE A 27 -8.90 -8.95 13.95
C PHE A 27 -9.44 -10.29 14.42
N THR A 28 -8.93 -11.38 13.86
CA THR A 28 -9.14 -12.73 14.37
C THR A 28 -7.89 -13.13 15.16
N PRO A 29 -7.99 -13.31 16.50
CA PRO A 29 -6.84 -13.73 17.29
C PRO A 29 -6.26 -15.05 16.75
N PRO A 30 -4.93 -15.13 16.54
CA PRO A 30 -4.30 -16.39 16.14
C PRO A 30 -4.34 -17.40 17.29
N PRO A 31 -4.14 -18.71 17.01
CA PRO A 31 -3.97 -19.72 18.04
C PRO A 31 -2.82 -19.38 19.00
N GLU A 32 -2.97 -19.73 20.27
CA GLU A 32 -1.92 -19.51 21.27
C GLU A 32 -0.70 -20.40 21.03
N ALA A 33 0.48 -19.90 21.37
CA ALA A 33 1.73 -20.65 21.33
C ALA A 33 1.78 -21.69 22.47
N PRO A 34 2.49 -22.82 22.28
CA PRO A 34 2.64 -23.84 23.32
C PRO A 34 3.32 -23.27 24.56
N VAL A 35 2.81 -23.68 25.73
CA VAL A 35 3.31 -23.29 27.05
C VAL A 35 3.96 -24.50 27.71
N PHE A 36 5.16 -24.30 28.24
CA PHE A 36 5.94 -25.34 28.92
C PHE A 36 6.24 -24.92 30.36
N GLU A 37 6.09 -25.88 31.29
CA GLU A 37 6.29 -25.69 32.73
C GLU A 37 7.35 -26.71 33.19
N PRO A 38 8.66 -26.39 33.11
CA PRO A 38 9.75 -27.28 33.52
C PRO A 38 9.66 -27.64 34.99
N THR A 39 10.06 -28.87 35.32
CA THR A 39 10.34 -29.23 36.72
C THR A 39 11.56 -28.46 37.23
N PRO A 40 11.77 -28.37 38.56
CA PRO A 40 12.96 -27.73 39.11
C PRO A 40 14.26 -28.32 38.59
N GLU A 41 14.30 -29.64 38.37
CA GLU A 41 15.47 -30.35 37.82
C GLU A 41 15.72 -29.99 36.36
N GLU A 42 14.66 -29.94 35.54
CA GLU A 42 14.74 -29.54 34.14
C GLU A 42 15.14 -28.07 33.96
N PHE A 43 14.74 -27.22 34.91
CA PHE A 43 15.04 -25.80 34.88
C PHE A 43 16.52 -25.48 35.18
N LEU A 44 17.29 -26.43 35.72
CA LEU A 44 18.72 -26.25 35.99
C LEU A 44 19.56 -26.16 34.71
N ASP A 45 19.16 -26.85 33.64
CA ASP A 45 19.83 -26.81 32.33
C ASP A 45 18.88 -26.29 31.24
N PRO A 46 18.83 -24.97 31.01
CA PRO A 46 17.95 -24.37 30.02
C PRO A 46 18.19 -24.86 28.59
N LEU A 47 19.43 -25.16 28.20
CA LEU A 47 19.75 -25.57 26.82
C LEU A 47 19.30 -27.01 26.55
N ALA A 48 19.48 -27.90 27.54
CA ALA A 48 18.94 -29.25 27.47
C ALA A 48 17.41 -29.22 27.41
N TYR A 49 16.76 -28.38 28.24
CA TYR A 49 15.31 -28.24 28.22
C TYR A 49 14.78 -27.67 26.89
N ILE A 50 15.40 -26.62 26.35
CA ILE A 50 15.07 -26.07 25.02
C ILE A 50 15.20 -27.13 23.94
N SER A 51 16.25 -27.95 24.00
CA SER A 51 16.47 -29.05 23.05
C SER A 51 15.39 -30.13 23.17
N LYS A 52 14.93 -30.43 24.40
CA LYS A 52 13.83 -31.36 24.67
C LYS A 52 12.50 -30.88 24.06
N ILE A 53 12.18 -29.59 24.19
CA ILE A 53 10.89 -29.05 23.71
C ILE A 53 10.90 -28.63 22.23
N ARG A 54 12.09 -28.52 21.61
CA ARG A 54 12.27 -28.09 20.20
C ARG A 54 11.34 -28.80 19.21
N PRO A 55 11.16 -30.13 19.20
CA PRO A 55 10.32 -30.80 18.20
C PRO A 55 8.85 -30.35 18.21
N ILE A 56 8.38 -29.77 19.31
CA ILE A 56 7.02 -29.25 19.49
C ILE A 56 7.00 -27.75 19.22
N ALA A 57 7.91 -26.99 19.86
CA ALA A 57 7.96 -25.53 19.78
C ALA A 57 8.36 -25.00 18.39
N GLU A 58 9.15 -25.77 17.63
CA GLU A 58 9.59 -25.39 16.29
C GLU A 58 8.41 -25.27 15.32
N LYS A 59 7.35 -26.08 15.51
CA LYS A 59 6.14 -26.05 14.66
C LYS A 59 5.38 -24.72 14.75
N SER A 60 5.46 -24.04 15.88
CA SER A 60 4.81 -22.73 16.11
C SER A 60 5.77 -21.55 15.93
N GLY A 61 7.07 -21.78 15.77
CA GLY A 61 8.12 -20.75 15.67
C GLY A 61 8.42 -20.01 16.99
N ILE A 62 7.46 -19.96 17.92
CA ILE A 62 7.59 -19.40 19.26
C ILE A 62 6.98 -20.33 20.31
N CYS A 63 7.44 -20.23 21.56
CA CYS A 63 6.82 -20.88 22.72
C CYS A 63 6.97 -20.02 23.97
N LYS A 64 6.21 -20.34 25.01
CA LYS A 64 6.29 -19.69 26.33
C LYS A 64 6.78 -20.68 27.36
N ILE A 65 7.79 -20.32 28.14
CA ILE A 65 8.28 -21.13 29.27
C ILE A 65 7.90 -20.40 30.56
N LYS A 66 7.15 -21.06 31.44
CA LYS A 66 6.86 -20.55 32.78
C LYS A 66 7.85 -21.18 33.76
N PRO A 67 8.69 -20.40 34.45
CA PRO A 67 9.62 -20.96 35.41
C PRO A 67 8.89 -21.59 36.61
N PRO A 68 9.56 -22.44 37.41
CA PRO A 68 8.99 -22.98 38.65
C PRO A 68 8.52 -21.87 39.60
N ALA A 69 7.43 -22.09 40.33
CA ALA A 69 6.78 -21.05 41.16
C ALA A 69 7.67 -20.44 42.26
N HIS A 70 8.68 -21.19 42.73
CA HIS A 70 9.65 -20.73 43.72
C HIS A 70 10.76 -19.86 43.12
N TRP A 71 10.90 -19.83 41.80
CA TRP A 71 11.90 -19.02 41.10
C TRP A 71 11.36 -17.60 40.91
N GLN A 72 11.71 -16.72 41.84
CA GLN A 72 11.28 -15.31 41.86
C GLN A 72 12.52 -14.42 42.02
N PRO A 73 13.29 -14.19 40.95
CA PRO A 73 14.48 -13.35 41.04
C PRO A 73 14.08 -11.91 41.42
N PRO A 74 14.83 -11.25 42.31
CA PRO A 74 14.57 -9.85 42.64
C PRO A 74 14.85 -8.97 41.41
N PHE A 75 14.05 -7.92 41.25
CA PHE A 75 14.31 -6.91 40.23
C PHE A 75 15.50 -6.05 40.65
N ALA A 76 16.62 -6.15 39.92
CA ALA A 76 17.87 -5.50 40.30
C ALA A 76 17.92 -3.99 40.02
N VAL A 77 16.94 -3.45 39.29
CA VAL A 77 16.93 -2.06 38.85
C VAL A 77 16.04 -1.22 39.77
N ASP A 78 16.60 -0.13 40.28
CA ASP A 78 15.86 0.88 41.02
C ASP A 78 14.96 1.68 40.05
N VAL A 79 13.65 1.49 40.21
CA VAL A 79 12.61 2.08 39.35
C VAL A 79 12.57 3.60 39.49
N ASP A 80 12.84 4.14 40.68
CA ASP A 80 12.76 5.58 40.95
C ASP A 80 13.93 6.35 40.33
N ARG A 81 15.05 5.64 40.09
CA ARG A 81 16.26 6.20 39.48
C ARG A 81 16.39 5.89 37.99
N LEU A 82 15.63 4.95 37.46
CA LEU A 82 15.70 4.55 36.05
C LEU A 82 15.15 5.65 35.14
N ARG A 83 16.02 6.25 34.32
CA ARG A 83 15.63 7.17 33.25
C ARG A 83 16.00 6.58 31.90
N PHE A 84 15.04 6.58 30.98
CA PHE A 84 15.27 6.24 29.59
C PHE A 84 14.49 7.20 28.70
N THR A 85 14.99 7.43 27.49
CA THR A 85 14.30 8.25 26.49
C THR A 85 13.26 7.38 25.78
N PRO A 86 11.96 7.66 25.90
CA PRO A 86 10.93 6.88 25.21
C PRO A 86 10.99 7.11 23.70
N ARG A 87 10.56 6.10 22.92
CA ARG A 87 10.35 6.24 21.47
C ARG A 87 8.86 6.42 21.19
N ILE A 88 8.52 7.43 20.39
CA ILE A 88 7.15 7.63 19.90
C ILE A 88 6.93 6.69 18.73
N GLN A 89 5.88 5.87 18.80
CA GLN A 89 5.49 4.95 17.73
C GLN A 89 4.09 5.32 17.22
N ARG A 90 4.00 5.77 15.96
CA ARG A 90 2.74 6.17 15.33
C ARG A 90 2.10 4.97 14.63
N LEU A 91 1.08 4.37 15.25
CA LEU A 91 0.46 3.12 14.79
C LEU A 91 -0.03 3.19 13.33
N ASN A 92 -0.59 4.33 12.93
CA ASN A 92 -1.06 4.58 11.57
C ASN A 92 0.07 4.51 10.52
N GLU A 93 1.34 4.67 10.91
CA GLU A 93 2.51 4.63 10.04
C GLU A 93 3.21 3.26 10.03
N LEU A 94 2.76 2.30 10.87
CA LEU A 94 3.36 0.97 11.01
C LEU A 94 2.81 -0.07 10.04
N GLU A 95 1.60 0.11 9.54
CA GLU A 95 1.03 -0.81 8.56
C GLU A 95 1.84 -0.75 7.26
N ALA A 96 2.28 -1.90 6.74
CA ALA A 96 3.08 -1.95 5.51
C ALA A 96 2.35 -1.29 4.32
N ILE A 97 1.03 -1.43 4.25
CA ILE A 97 0.18 -0.78 3.24
C ILE A 97 0.21 0.75 3.41
N THR A 98 0.07 1.23 4.65
CA THR A 98 0.09 2.66 4.94
C THR A 98 1.49 3.25 4.73
N ARG A 99 2.56 2.51 5.01
CA ARG A 99 3.94 2.94 4.71
C ARG A 99 4.20 3.07 3.21
N VAL A 100 3.71 2.14 2.39
CA VAL A 100 3.82 2.24 0.92
C VAL A 100 3.04 3.47 0.41
N LYS A 101 1.85 3.70 0.96
CA LYS A 101 1.02 4.87 0.62
C LYS A 101 1.70 6.19 1.02
N LEU A 102 2.25 6.28 2.24
CA LEU A 102 2.98 7.46 2.72
C LEU A 102 4.23 7.72 1.89
N ASN A 103 5.03 6.70 1.60
CA ASN A 103 6.21 6.83 0.73
C ASN A 103 5.85 7.34 -0.67
N PHE A 104 4.73 6.89 -1.23
CA PHE A 104 4.23 7.39 -2.50
C PHE A 104 3.84 8.87 -2.42
N LEU A 105 3.08 9.25 -1.38
CA LEU A 105 2.68 10.63 -1.15
C LEU A 105 3.90 11.56 -0.95
N ASP A 106 4.90 11.13 -0.21
CA ASP A 106 6.15 11.88 -0.04
C ASP A 106 6.90 12.08 -1.37
N GLN A 107 6.93 11.06 -2.23
CA GLN A 107 7.60 11.17 -3.55
C GLN A 107 6.89 12.19 -4.45
N ILE A 108 5.55 12.17 -4.49
CA ILE A 108 4.80 13.11 -5.32
C ILE A 108 4.81 14.53 -4.74
N ILE A 109 4.78 14.70 -3.41
CA ILE A 109 4.94 16.02 -2.77
C ILE A 109 6.28 16.63 -3.18
N LYS A 110 7.38 15.89 -3.02
CA LYS A 110 8.72 16.33 -3.42
C LYS A 110 8.80 16.67 -4.90
N PHE A 111 8.14 15.88 -5.76
CA PHE A 111 8.07 16.18 -7.19
C PHE A 111 7.43 17.56 -7.44
N TRP A 112 6.28 17.85 -6.83
CA TRP A 112 5.60 19.13 -7.01
C TRP A 112 6.40 20.30 -6.43
N GLU A 113 7.03 20.12 -5.27
CA GLU A 113 7.94 21.12 -4.69
C GLU A 113 9.09 21.47 -5.63
N LEU A 114 9.70 20.47 -6.29
CA LEU A 114 10.75 20.69 -7.29
C LEU A 114 10.25 21.43 -8.54
N GLN A 115 8.97 21.29 -8.88
CA GLN A 115 8.33 22.05 -9.97
C GLN A 115 7.87 23.45 -9.53
N GLY A 116 8.16 23.87 -8.29
CA GLY A 116 7.77 25.18 -7.74
C GLY A 116 6.27 25.31 -7.41
N SER A 117 5.58 24.18 -7.22
CA SER A 117 4.14 24.17 -6.92
C SER A 117 3.82 23.29 -5.72
N VAL A 118 2.82 23.67 -4.93
CA VAL A 118 2.39 22.86 -3.77
C VAL A 118 1.33 21.86 -4.21
N LEU A 119 1.53 20.58 -3.88
CA LEU A 119 0.53 19.53 -4.14
C LEU A 119 -0.77 19.84 -3.38
N LYS A 120 -1.85 20.08 -4.12
CA LYS A 120 -3.20 20.25 -3.56
C LYS A 120 -4.02 19.00 -3.83
N ILE A 121 -4.41 18.29 -2.76
CA ILE A 121 -5.25 17.09 -2.87
C ILE A 121 -6.70 17.53 -3.11
N PRO A 122 -7.31 17.18 -4.27
CA PRO A 122 -8.70 17.54 -4.56
C PRO A 122 -9.67 16.70 -3.73
N THR A 123 -10.89 17.22 -3.56
CA THR A 123 -11.98 16.51 -2.87
C THR A 123 -12.99 16.01 -3.90
N VAL A 124 -13.36 14.72 -3.82
CA VAL A 124 -14.39 14.09 -4.67
C VAL A 124 -15.45 13.49 -3.75
N GLU A 125 -16.74 13.81 -3.99
CA GLU A 125 -17.85 13.35 -3.13
C GLU A 125 -17.62 13.66 -1.63
N ARG A 126 -17.12 14.86 -1.33
CA ARG A 126 -16.81 15.35 0.04
C ARG A 126 -15.73 14.55 0.79
N LYS A 127 -14.96 13.71 0.08
CA LYS A 127 -13.81 12.99 0.62
C LYS A 127 -12.52 13.42 -0.10
N PRO A 128 -11.39 13.57 0.61
CA PRO A 128 -10.12 13.82 -0.05
C PRO A 128 -9.80 12.64 -0.99
N LEU A 129 -9.33 12.95 -2.19
CA LEU A 129 -9.01 11.95 -3.19
C LEU A 129 -7.79 11.12 -2.76
N ASP A 130 -7.95 9.80 -2.69
CA ASP A 130 -6.83 8.90 -2.43
C ASP A 130 -5.97 8.74 -3.71
N LEU A 131 -4.94 9.57 -3.81
CA LEU A 131 -4.01 9.59 -4.95
C LEU A 131 -3.28 8.26 -5.12
N TYR A 132 -2.95 7.56 -4.04
CA TYR A 132 -2.27 6.26 -4.11
C TYR A 132 -3.19 5.19 -4.69
N ALA A 133 -4.43 5.10 -4.18
CA ALA A 133 -5.41 4.15 -4.70
C ALA A 133 -5.74 4.44 -6.18
N LEU A 134 -5.91 5.72 -6.54
CA LEU A 134 -6.14 6.13 -7.93
C LEU A 134 -4.98 5.73 -8.85
N HIS A 135 -3.75 6.08 -8.49
CA HIS A 135 -2.54 5.71 -9.25
C HIS A 135 -2.39 4.18 -9.37
N LYS A 136 -2.58 3.44 -8.28
CA LYS A 136 -2.48 1.97 -8.28
C LYS A 136 -3.50 1.33 -9.23
N ILE A 137 -4.77 1.74 -9.15
CA ILE A 137 -5.86 1.17 -9.98
C ILE A 137 -5.66 1.49 -11.46
N VAL A 138 -5.21 2.71 -11.80
CA VAL A 138 -4.95 3.10 -13.19
C VAL A 138 -3.73 2.36 -13.74
N LYS A 139 -2.67 2.19 -12.94
CA LYS A 139 -1.49 1.41 -13.33
C LYS A 139 -1.84 -0.07 -13.60
N GLU A 140 -2.64 -0.69 -12.74
CA GLU A 140 -3.18 -2.04 -12.95
C GLU A 140 -4.06 -2.14 -14.21
N ALA A 141 -4.74 -1.06 -14.59
CA ALA A 141 -5.60 -1.00 -15.76
C ALA A 141 -4.86 -0.68 -17.08
N GLY A 142 -3.52 -0.59 -17.04
CA GLY A 142 -2.67 -0.34 -18.22
C GLY A 142 -2.15 1.10 -18.36
N GLY A 143 -2.35 1.96 -17.35
CA GLY A 143 -1.92 3.35 -17.35
C GLY A 143 -2.97 4.34 -17.87
N PHE A 144 -2.63 5.63 -17.85
CA PHE A 144 -3.55 6.72 -18.17
C PHE A 144 -4.08 6.65 -19.62
N GLU A 145 -3.19 6.43 -20.59
CA GLU A 145 -3.54 6.39 -22.01
C GLU A 145 -4.53 5.27 -22.33
N VAL A 146 -4.24 4.06 -21.85
CA VAL A 146 -5.10 2.88 -22.02
C VAL A 146 -6.45 3.08 -21.34
N CYS A 147 -6.47 3.63 -20.12
CA CYS A 147 -7.71 3.92 -19.41
C CYS A 147 -8.58 4.95 -20.14
N SER A 148 -7.94 5.94 -20.79
CA SER A 148 -8.62 6.99 -21.55
C SER A 148 -9.13 6.49 -22.90
N ALA A 149 -8.32 5.73 -23.64
CA ALA A 149 -8.69 5.15 -24.94
C ALA A 149 -9.84 4.16 -24.80
N GLU A 150 -9.79 3.28 -23.80
CA GLU A 150 -10.81 2.25 -23.59
C GLU A 150 -11.98 2.71 -22.69
N ARG A 151 -12.07 4.01 -22.37
CA ARG A 151 -13.16 4.60 -21.54
C ARG A 151 -13.36 3.88 -20.18
N LYS A 152 -12.27 3.40 -19.57
CA LYS A 152 -12.26 2.61 -18.32
C LYS A 152 -12.49 3.44 -17.05
N TRP A 153 -12.52 4.77 -17.14
CA TRP A 153 -12.62 5.67 -15.98
C TRP A 153 -13.85 5.46 -15.09
N SER A 154 -14.98 5.06 -15.66
CA SER A 154 -16.17 4.67 -14.88
C SER A 154 -15.94 3.38 -14.06
N LYS A 155 -15.15 2.45 -14.59
CA LYS A 155 -14.73 1.22 -13.88
C LYS A 155 -13.72 1.55 -12.77
N VAL A 156 -12.80 2.50 -13.02
CA VAL A 156 -11.88 3.02 -12.00
C VAL A 156 -12.64 3.65 -10.83
N ALA A 157 -13.62 4.54 -11.12
CA ALA A 157 -14.47 5.15 -10.09
C ALA A 157 -15.21 4.10 -9.25
N ARG A 158 -15.78 3.07 -9.89
CA ARG A 158 -16.44 1.95 -9.21
C ARG A 158 -15.46 1.18 -8.30
N ARG A 159 -14.25 0.90 -8.78
CA ARG A 159 -13.21 0.21 -7.98
C ARG A 159 -12.79 1.04 -6.76
N MET A 160 -12.74 2.36 -6.88
CA MET A 160 -12.47 3.29 -5.77
C MET A 160 -13.64 3.44 -4.78
N GLY A 161 -14.78 2.79 -5.03
CA GLY A 161 -15.95 2.85 -4.15
C GLY A 161 -16.83 4.09 -4.34
N PHE A 162 -16.70 4.82 -5.45
CA PHE A 162 -17.59 5.94 -5.78
C PHE A 162 -18.91 5.47 -6.40
N PRO A 163 -20.02 6.19 -6.18
CA PRO A 163 -21.32 5.86 -6.77
C PRO A 163 -21.31 6.00 -8.30
N GLN A 164 -22.07 5.13 -8.98
CA GLN A 164 -22.23 5.19 -10.44
C GLN A 164 -23.17 6.34 -10.85
N GLY A 165 -22.98 6.90 -12.05
CA GLY A 165 -23.93 7.85 -12.67
C GLY A 165 -23.66 9.34 -12.44
N LYS A 166 -22.71 9.74 -11.60
CA LYS A 166 -22.38 11.16 -11.32
C LYS A 166 -21.26 11.76 -12.18
N GLY A 167 -20.88 11.11 -13.28
CA GLY A 167 -19.75 11.57 -14.10
C GLY A 167 -18.37 11.55 -13.39
N ILE A 168 -18.27 10.83 -12.26
CA ILE A 168 -17.06 10.80 -11.42
C ILE A 168 -15.85 10.25 -12.18
N GLY A 169 -16.06 9.33 -13.14
CA GLY A 169 -14.97 8.85 -14.01
C GLY A 169 -14.24 9.98 -14.73
N SER A 170 -14.97 10.93 -15.30
CA SER A 170 -14.39 12.10 -15.98
C SER A 170 -13.68 13.03 -15.01
N ILE A 171 -14.23 13.21 -13.79
CA ILE A 171 -13.60 14.00 -12.72
C ILE A 171 -12.27 13.35 -12.30
N LEU A 172 -12.24 12.04 -12.11
CA LEU A 172 -11.02 11.29 -11.78
C LEU A 172 -9.99 11.37 -12.90
N LYS A 173 -10.41 11.26 -14.17
CA LYS A 173 -9.51 11.48 -15.32
C LYS A 173 -8.84 12.84 -15.24
N ASN A 174 -9.64 13.91 -15.09
CA ASN A 174 -9.13 15.28 -15.04
C ASN A 174 -8.18 15.51 -13.87
N HIS A 175 -8.46 14.93 -12.69
CA HIS A 175 -7.55 15.01 -11.55
C HIS A 175 -6.27 14.18 -11.76
N TYR A 176 -6.38 13.01 -12.37
CA TYR A 176 -5.23 12.18 -12.72
C TYR A 176 -4.30 12.93 -13.67
N GLU A 177 -4.85 13.48 -14.76
CA GLU A 177 -4.11 14.22 -15.77
C GLU A 177 -3.37 15.42 -15.18
N LYS A 178 -4.06 16.20 -14.32
CA LYS A 178 -3.47 17.38 -13.70
C LYS A 178 -2.39 17.06 -12.67
N ILE A 179 -2.55 15.98 -11.89
CA ILE A 179 -1.74 15.72 -10.69
C ILE A 179 -0.76 14.56 -10.88
N LEU A 180 -1.25 13.44 -11.40
CA LEU A 180 -0.53 12.16 -11.44
C LEU A 180 0.16 11.91 -12.77
N TYR A 181 -0.40 12.35 -13.90
CA TYR A 181 0.18 12.08 -15.22
C TYR A 181 1.56 12.69 -15.40
N ARG A 182 1.76 13.94 -14.94
CA ARG A 182 3.09 14.59 -14.97
C ARG A 182 4.12 13.82 -14.14
N TYR A 183 3.69 13.27 -13.00
CA TYR A 183 4.53 12.45 -12.14
C TYR A 183 4.83 11.08 -12.76
N ASP A 184 3.85 10.44 -13.42
CA ASP A 184 4.03 9.17 -14.12
C ASP A 184 5.02 9.31 -15.27
N VAL A 185 4.88 10.37 -16.07
CA VAL A 185 5.82 10.72 -17.16
C VAL A 185 7.21 10.98 -16.57
N PHE A 186 7.33 11.78 -15.51
CA PHE A 186 8.63 11.98 -14.84
C PHE A 186 9.27 10.66 -14.35
N LYS A 187 8.47 9.74 -13.79
CA LYS A 187 8.94 8.43 -13.35
C LYS A 187 9.31 7.49 -14.49
N SER A 188 8.57 7.49 -15.60
CA SER A 188 8.91 6.70 -16.79
C SER A 188 10.16 7.22 -17.49
N ASN A 189 10.36 8.54 -17.46
CA ASN A 189 11.48 9.21 -18.11
C ASN A 189 12.73 9.20 -17.21
N GLY A 190 12.58 9.11 -15.89
CA GLY A 190 13.69 8.98 -14.95
C GLY A 190 14.44 7.65 -15.06
N THR A 191 13.92 6.68 -15.82
CA THR A 191 14.62 5.44 -16.19
C THR A 191 15.47 5.57 -17.45
N ASP A 192 15.37 6.66 -18.23
CA ASP A 192 16.22 6.94 -19.40
C ASP A 192 16.36 8.47 -19.68
N ASN A 193 17.59 8.98 -19.48
CA ASN A 193 18.13 10.28 -19.93
C ASN A 193 17.77 11.59 -19.19
N LYS A 194 18.82 12.24 -18.66
CA LYS A 194 18.79 13.48 -17.84
C LYS A 194 18.75 14.81 -18.63
N GLU A 195 18.70 14.81 -19.96
CA GLU A 195 18.88 16.07 -20.73
C GLU A 195 17.62 16.55 -21.48
N THR A 196 16.56 15.75 -21.57
CA THR A 196 15.37 16.09 -22.39
C THR A 196 14.28 16.88 -21.64
N VAL A 197 14.47 17.13 -20.33
CA VAL A 197 13.43 17.68 -19.45
C VAL A 197 13.15 19.17 -19.71
N SER A 198 14.09 19.92 -20.30
CA SER A 198 13.87 21.35 -20.57
C SER A 198 12.98 21.62 -21.78
N LEU A 199 13.02 20.78 -22.81
CA LEU A 199 12.34 21.04 -24.09
C LEU A 199 10.87 20.62 -24.08
N SER A 200 10.51 19.53 -23.38
CA SER A 200 9.11 19.08 -23.32
C SER A 200 8.25 19.89 -22.33
N LEU A 201 8.85 20.47 -21.28
CA LEU A 201 8.11 21.34 -20.35
C LEU A 201 7.73 22.69 -20.97
N LEU A 202 8.54 23.22 -21.91
CA LEU A 202 8.24 24.45 -22.64
C LEU A 202 7.11 24.26 -23.66
N GLN A 203 7.03 23.11 -24.33
CA GLN A 203 5.92 22.85 -25.27
C GLN A 203 4.57 22.67 -24.57
N ILE A 204 4.53 22.09 -23.36
CA ILE A 204 3.27 21.91 -22.63
C ILE A 204 2.72 23.24 -22.06
N SER A 205 3.58 24.25 -21.81
CA SER A 205 3.11 25.57 -21.38
C SER A 205 2.55 26.42 -22.52
N ASP A 206 3.09 26.28 -23.74
CA ASP A 206 2.68 27.11 -24.88
C ASP A 206 1.37 26.63 -25.53
N ASP A 207 1.09 25.32 -25.50
CA ASP A 207 -0.13 24.74 -26.09
C ASP A 207 -1.44 25.09 -25.33
N PHE A 208 -1.35 25.66 -24.11
CA PHE A 208 -2.54 26.02 -23.32
C PHE A 208 -2.85 27.53 -23.33
N VAL A 209 -2.04 28.37 -24.00
CA VAL A 209 -2.25 29.83 -24.06
C VAL A 209 -3.07 30.27 -25.27
N PHE A 210 -3.21 29.45 -26.32
CA PHE A 210 -4.06 29.76 -27.47
C PHE A 210 -5.30 28.86 -27.56
N SER A 211 -6.30 29.16 -26.73
CA SER A 211 -7.69 28.87 -27.06
C SER A 211 -8.59 29.93 -26.41
N PHE A 212 -8.70 31.06 -27.11
CA PHE A 212 -9.79 32.04 -27.02
C PHE A 212 -10.35 32.23 -28.43
#